data_AF-A0A840REJ3-F1
#
_entry.id   AF-A0A840REJ3-F1
#
_cell.length_a   1.000
_cell.length_b   1.000
_cell.length_c   1.000
_cell.angle_alpha   90.00
_cell.angle_beta   90.00
_cell.angle_gamma   90.00
#
_symmetry.space_group_name_H-M   'P 1'
#
loop_
_entity.id
_entity.type
_entity.pdbx_description
1 polymer ?
#
loop_
_entity_poly.entity_id
_entity_poly.type
_entity_poly.pdbx_seq_one_letter_code
_entity_poly.pdbx_strand_id
1 'polypeptide(L)'
;MTPYHEQVRARQDWRENADLDRLLSGLPQSLKSSLRRHWKQLRGESRDGTALSEANTFVREFAEQMKARGLPIASDDFDLGQLAKRQSQRLAVMYKHGAPVLDVLAEAGRFGIDLYPANMEEARALALRVCDEAWWRGRLKRKVTATVEHAHIRLRDVSRMADAYITDETNTLIRKRRERSAKALALAEATNETGYTATLAELAAKGMANRSNRRTELMVRVRGMEEIAKDLAWSGVFLTITAPSSFHSVKSNGRANPKYSGASPRDAQAHLCGVWARTRAQWKKGNVAPFGVRVVEPHHDGTPHWHVLLWAPADRITEVVDVVHAQALTVDGDEKGADKYRFKVEHIDPKKGSAVGYIAKYIAKNIDGFRVGDDLESGLSAEEGAARVSAWATCWRLRQFQTIGQPPVTIWRQLRRVPVEDSADSLLINDMHRAADIGDWSAFYKAHAALRKAGVFKVGFENANDVDKSTGEHITPLNKYGEAKRVIAAVVVRDAAGQIIERVQTRVHEWSVKWGRADLVSKTLARIEAGFSGLGFERSGEAASTRTRVNNCNRSPELERLQGEVAAANAAWEASLHIVQAHYEKIRGKHENTGSLATGDC
;
A
#
# COMPACT_ATOMS: atom_id res chain seq x y z
N MET A 1 -13.56 6.37 58.01
CA MET A 1 -13.12 7.54 57.22
C MET A 1 -14.17 8.62 57.39
N THR A 2 -13.79 9.87 57.72
CA THR A 2 -14.75 10.96 57.90
C THR A 2 -15.23 11.50 56.54
N PRO A 3 -16.47 12.03 56.42
CA PRO A 3 -17.02 12.59 55.17
C PRO A 3 -16.12 13.66 54.52
N TYR A 4 -15.31 14.37 55.31
CA TYR A 4 -14.33 15.33 54.83
C TYR A 4 -13.23 14.71 53.97
N HIS A 5 -12.69 13.54 54.36
CA HIS A 5 -11.66 12.87 53.58
C HIS A 5 -12.19 12.35 52.24
N GLU A 6 -13.46 11.95 52.17
CA GLU A 6 -14.10 11.56 50.91
C GLU A 6 -14.29 12.74 49.97
N GLN A 7 -14.69 13.91 50.48
CA GLN A 7 -14.82 15.13 49.68
C GLN A 7 -13.47 15.62 49.13
N VAL A 8 -12.41 15.58 49.94
CA VAL A 8 -11.05 15.93 49.51
C VAL A 8 -10.57 14.96 48.43
N ARG A 9 -10.83 13.66 48.58
CA ARG A 9 -10.50 12.63 47.59
C ARG A 9 -11.24 12.86 46.27
N ALA A 10 -12.55 13.07 46.32
CA ALA A 10 -13.36 13.33 45.12
C ALA A 10 -12.89 14.59 44.38
N ARG A 11 -12.50 15.64 45.10
CA ARG A 11 -11.97 16.88 44.50
C ARG A 11 -10.62 16.68 43.83
N GLN A 12 -9.73 15.89 44.43
CA GLN A 12 -8.44 15.55 43.83
C GLN A 12 -8.65 14.72 42.56
N ASP A 13 -9.47 13.68 42.62
CA ASP A 13 -9.74 12.80 41.48
C ASP A 13 -10.41 13.58 40.34
N TRP A 14 -11.30 14.54 40.65
CA TRP A 14 -11.87 15.46 39.66
C TRP A 14 -10.81 16.33 38.97
N ARG A 15 -9.87 16.90 39.74
CA ARG A 15 -8.77 17.72 39.17
C ARG A 15 -7.86 16.90 38.28
N GLU A 16 -7.41 15.74 38.74
CA GLU A 16 -6.52 14.85 37.96
C GLU A 16 -7.20 14.42 36.64
N ASN A 17 -8.49 14.08 36.68
CA ASN A 17 -9.23 13.74 35.46
C ASN A 17 -9.43 14.96 34.53
N ALA A 18 -9.68 16.16 35.08
CA ALA A 18 -9.81 17.37 34.27
C ALA A 18 -8.50 17.74 33.55
N ASP A 19 -7.36 17.54 34.19
CA ASP A 19 -6.05 17.76 33.56
C ASP A 19 -5.75 16.69 32.50
N LEU A 20 -6.09 15.42 32.77
CA LEU A 20 -6.02 14.37 31.76
C LEU A 20 -6.90 14.69 30.54
N ASP A 21 -8.11 15.20 30.73
CA ASP A 21 -9.01 15.60 29.64
C ASP A 21 -8.38 16.68 28.75
N ARG A 22 -7.69 17.64 29.35
CA ARG A 22 -6.94 18.69 28.61
C ARG A 22 -5.81 18.07 27.80
N LEU A 23 -5.02 17.17 28.39
CA LEU A 23 -3.92 16.50 27.69
C LEU A 23 -4.41 15.66 26.49
N LEU A 24 -5.57 15.02 26.63
CA LEU A 24 -6.18 14.19 25.60
C LEU A 24 -6.91 14.99 24.50
N SER A 25 -7.02 16.30 24.63
CA SER A 25 -7.70 17.15 23.66
C SER A 25 -7.05 17.07 22.27
N GLY A 26 -7.87 17.01 21.22
CA GLY A 26 -7.44 16.90 19.82
C GLY A 26 -7.02 15.49 19.38
N LEU A 27 -7.21 14.46 20.20
CA LEU A 27 -7.00 13.06 19.81
C LEU A 27 -8.32 12.36 19.42
N PRO A 28 -8.27 11.31 18.58
CA PRO A 28 -9.39 10.39 18.36
C PRO A 28 -9.92 9.79 19.65
N GLN A 29 -11.24 9.55 19.72
CA GLN A 29 -11.87 9.01 20.92
C GLN A 29 -11.28 7.65 21.34
N SER A 30 -10.92 6.79 20.40
CA SER A 30 -10.28 5.50 20.69
C SER A 30 -8.92 5.62 21.35
N LEU A 31 -8.08 6.55 20.89
CA LEU A 31 -6.81 6.86 21.52
C LEU A 31 -7.00 7.49 22.89
N LYS A 32 -8.03 8.34 23.08
CA LYS A 32 -8.35 8.86 24.42
C LYS A 32 -8.65 7.72 25.40
N SER A 33 -9.52 6.78 25.02
CA SER A 33 -9.85 5.63 25.86
C SER A 33 -8.60 4.81 26.22
N SER A 34 -7.75 4.55 25.24
CA SER A 34 -6.54 3.73 25.42
C SER A 34 -5.49 4.43 26.28
N LEU A 35 -5.27 5.72 26.05
CA LEU A 35 -4.38 6.56 26.86
C LEU A 35 -4.89 6.71 28.30
N ARG A 36 -6.20 6.82 28.53
CA ARG A 36 -6.75 6.81 29.90
C ARG A 36 -6.45 5.51 30.63
N ARG A 37 -6.58 4.36 29.96
CA ARG A 37 -6.21 3.06 30.57
C ARG A 37 -4.74 3.03 30.92
N HIS A 38 -3.88 3.45 30.00
CA HIS A 38 -2.43 3.48 30.22
C HIS A 38 -2.04 4.47 31.33
N TRP A 39 -2.65 5.66 31.34
CA TRP A 39 -2.46 6.66 32.38
C TRP A 39 -2.85 6.10 33.76
N LYS A 40 -4.00 5.41 33.88
CA LYS A 40 -4.41 4.77 35.15
C LYS A 40 -3.41 3.71 35.60
N GLN A 41 -2.83 2.94 34.69
CA GLN A 41 -1.80 1.94 35.01
C GLN A 41 -0.52 2.59 35.53
N LEU A 42 -0.06 3.69 34.92
CA LEU A 42 1.13 4.43 35.37
C LEU A 42 0.86 5.19 36.67
N ARG A 43 -0.31 5.82 36.80
CA ARG A 43 -0.73 6.56 37.99
C ARG A 43 -0.75 5.66 39.22
N GLY A 44 -1.15 4.40 39.03
CA GLY A 44 -1.27 3.40 40.09
C GLY A 44 -2.33 3.79 41.14
N GLU A 45 -2.40 3.02 42.21
CA GLU A 45 -3.25 3.34 43.37
C GLU A 45 -2.54 4.26 44.36
N SER A 46 -1.20 4.31 44.31
CA SER A 46 -0.41 5.20 45.15
C SER A 46 -0.62 6.65 44.72
N ARG A 47 -1.15 7.49 45.61
CA ARG A 47 -1.36 8.94 45.36
C ARG A 47 -0.07 9.76 45.37
N ASP A 48 1.07 9.14 45.06
CA ASP A 48 2.37 9.79 44.93
C ASP A 48 2.33 10.83 43.80
N GLY A 49 2.94 12.00 44.05
CA GLY A 49 3.09 13.06 43.05
C GLY A 49 4.01 12.65 41.90
N THR A 50 4.98 11.77 42.15
CA THR A 50 5.91 11.27 41.12
C THR A 50 5.18 10.44 40.08
N ALA A 51 4.37 9.46 40.50
CA ALA A 51 3.56 8.63 39.60
C ALA A 51 2.54 9.45 38.78
N LEU A 52 1.96 10.49 39.37
CA LEU A 52 1.09 11.43 38.65
C LEU A 52 1.86 12.19 37.56
N SER A 53 3.05 12.70 37.91
CA SER A 53 3.92 13.42 36.98
C SER A 53 4.37 12.54 35.81
N GLU A 54 4.77 11.30 36.07
CA GLU A 54 5.15 10.32 35.05
C GLU A 54 3.99 10.00 34.12
N ALA A 55 2.80 9.71 34.67
CA ALA A 55 1.60 9.41 33.89
C ALA A 55 1.19 10.60 33.00
N ASN A 56 1.18 11.82 33.55
CA ASN A 56 0.86 13.04 32.81
C ASN A 56 1.91 13.35 31.73
N THR A 57 3.19 13.17 32.05
CA THR A 57 4.30 13.38 31.11
C THR A 57 4.20 12.41 29.94
N PHE A 58 3.95 11.14 30.20
CA PHE A 58 3.73 10.14 29.16
C PHE A 58 2.59 10.53 28.20
N VAL A 59 1.41 10.88 28.75
CA VAL A 59 0.26 11.25 27.91
C VAL A 59 0.54 12.53 27.11
N ARG A 60 1.17 13.54 27.73
CA ARG A 60 1.55 14.79 27.07
C ARG A 60 2.48 14.51 25.89
N GLU A 61 3.59 13.82 26.13
CA GLU A 61 4.59 13.51 25.09
C GLU A 61 3.99 12.66 23.98
N PHE A 62 3.17 11.67 24.32
CA PHE A 62 2.49 10.84 23.32
C PHE A 62 1.52 11.67 22.47
N ALA A 63 0.72 12.54 23.09
CA ALA A 63 -0.20 13.43 22.39
C ALA A 63 0.54 14.44 21.50
N GLU A 64 1.64 15.01 21.97
CA GLU A 64 2.50 15.92 21.21
C GLU A 64 3.10 15.23 19.98
N GLN A 65 3.65 14.02 20.12
CA GLN A 65 4.17 13.25 18.98
C GLN A 65 3.09 12.97 17.93
N MET A 66 1.85 12.75 18.37
CA MET A 66 0.73 12.52 17.47
C MET A 66 0.31 13.80 16.74
N LYS A 67 0.35 14.96 17.41
CA LYS A 67 0.01 16.28 16.85
C LYS A 67 1.11 16.84 15.94
N ALA A 68 2.39 16.61 16.27
CA ALA A 68 3.56 17.11 15.54
C ALA A 68 3.62 16.67 14.07
N ARG A 69 2.86 15.63 13.69
CA ARG A 69 2.80 15.11 12.32
C ARG A 69 1.98 15.99 11.36
N GLY A 70 1.33 17.06 11.84
CA GLY A 70 0.47 17.94 11.03
C GLY A 70 -0.79 17.25 10.48
N LEU A 71 -1.05 16.02 10.91
CA LEU A 71 -2.17 15.21 10.44
C LEU A 71 -3.43 15.52 11.25
N PRO A 72 -4.60 15.60 10.58
CA PRO A 72 -5.90 15.75 11.24
C PRO A 72 -6.33 14.41 11.86
N ILE A 73 -5.59 13.91 12.84
CA ILE A 73 -5.77 12.55 13.37
C ILE A 73 -7.14 12.33 14.01
N ALA A 74 -7.72 13.36 14.63
CA ALA A 74 -9.05 13.29 15.25
C ALA A 74 -10.22 13.42 14.26
N SER A 75 -9.94 13.71 12.98
CA SER A 75 -10.97 13.90 11.97
C SER A 75 -11.57 12.59 11.50
N ASP A 76 -12.88 12.58 11.34
CA ASP A 76 -13.59 11.46 10.74
C ASP A 76 -13.51 11.46 9.20
N ASP A 77 -14.13 10.46 8.57
CA ASP A 77 -14.10 10.32 7.11
C ASP A 77 -14.79 11.48 6.35
N PHE A 78 -15.69 12.22 7.00
CA PHE A 78 -16.37 13.40 6.47
C PHE A 78 -15.48 14.63 6.58
N ASP A 79 -14.92 14.89 7.76
CA ASP A 79 -13.98 15.97 8.04
C ASP A 79 -12.75 15.91 7.14
N LEU A 80 -12.17 14.70 6.97
CA LEU A 80 -11.07 14.46 6.03
C LEU A 80 -11.47 14.79 4.59
N GLY A 81 -12.75 14.62 4.25
CA GLY A 81 -13.30 15.03 2.96
C GLY A 81 -13.35 16.54 2.78
N GLN A 82 -13.83 17.26 3.79
CA GLN A 82 -13.88 18.72 3.78
C GLN A 82 -12.48 19.33 3.74
N LEU A 83 -11.54 18.76 4.49
CA LEU A 83 -10.14 19.19 4.45
C LEU A 83 -9.52 18.95 3.07
N ALA A 84 -9.73 17.76 2.49
CA ALA A 84 -9.24 17.44 1.15
C ALA A 84 -9.72 18.45 0.11
N LYS A 85 -11.01 18.81 0.14
CA LYS A 85 -11.60 19.80 -0.76
C LYS A 85 -10.97 21.18 -0.60
N ARG A 86 -10.84 21.67 0.64
CA ARG A 86 -10.22 22.97 0.92
C ARG A 86 -8.76 23.02 0.44
N GLN A 87 -7.99 21.98 0.73
CA GLN A 87 -6.58 21.93 0.34
C GLN A 87 -6.40 21.83 -1.17
N SER A 88 -7.14 20.96 -1.84
CA SER A 88 -7.06 20.85 -3.29
C SER A 88 -7.43 22.15 -3.99
N GLN A 89 -8.45 22.87 -3.49
CA GLN A 89 -8.84 24.18 -4.02
C GLN A 89 -7.75 25.23 -3.79
N ARG A 90 -7.17 25.31 -2.58
CA ARG A 90 -6.10 26.26 -2.28
C ARG A 90 -4.89 26.05 -3.17
N LEU A 91 -4.43 24.80 -3.32
CA LEU A 91 -3.28 24.47 -4.16
C LEU A 91 -3.58 24.67 -5.65
N ALA A 92 -4.82 24.42 -6.09
CA ALA A 92 -5.25 24.73 -7.45
C ALA A 92 -5.21 26.24 -7.75
N VAL A 93 -5.59 27.08 -6.78
CA VAL A 93 -5.47 28.54 -6.90
C VAL A 93 -4.00 28.94 -7.01
N MET A 94 -3.13 28.47 -6.11
CA MET A 94 -1.69 28.74 -6.17
C MET A 94 -1.09 28.35 -7.52
N TYR A 95 -1.37 27.12 -7.99
CA TYR A 95 -0.86 26.60 -9.24
C TYR A 95 -1.34 27.41 -10.46
N LYS A 96 -2.64 27.78 -10.48
CA LYS A 96 -3.22 28.59 -11.57
C LYS A 96 -2.67 30.02 -11.61
N HIS A 97 -2.30 30.60 -10.46
CA HIS A 97 -1.69 31.92 -10.38
C HIS A 97 -0.17 31.94 -10.60
N GLY A 98 0.41 30.82 -11.08
CA GLY A 98 1.80 30.77 -11.49
C GLY A 98 2.80 30.59 -10.35
N ALA A 99 2.35 30.13 -9.17
CA ALA A 99 3.27 29.74 -8.11
C ALA A 99 4.26 28.66 -8.61
N PRO A 100 5.54 28.70 -8.21
CA PRO A 100 6.49 27.65 -8.54
C PRO A 100 5.97 26.27 -8.14
N VAL A 101 6.17 25.27 -9.01
CA VAL A 101 5.68 23.90 -8.79
C VAL A 101 6.14 23.34 -7.45
N LEU A 102 7.41 23.57 -7.09
CA LEU A 102 7.98 23.05 -5.84
C LEU A 102 7.31 23.68 -4.61
N ASP A 103 6.94 24.95 -4.65
CA ASP A 103 6.21 25.64 -3.58
C ASP A 103 4.81 25.04 -3.40
N VAL A 104 4.11 24.78 -4.51
CA VAL A 104 2.80 24.11 -4.49
C VAL A 104 2.91 22.71 -3.87
N LEU A 105 3.99 21.97 -4.16
CA LEU A 105 4.24 20.65 -3.56
C LEU A 105 4.64 20.74 -2.08
N ALA A 106 5.44 21.73 -1.69
CA ALA A 106 5.89 21.94 -0.32
C ALA A 106 4.71 22.17 0.63
N GLU A 107 3.66 22.86 0.17
CA GLU A 107 2.44 23.06 0.94
C GLU A 107 1.69 21.75 1.27
N ALA A 108 1.89 20.68 0.48
CA ALA A 108 1.35 19.36 0.83
C ALA A 108 2.05 18.76 2.08
N GLY A 109 3.32 19.12 2.30
CA GLY A 109 4.11 18.73 3.47
C GLY A 109 3.51 19.17 4.81
N ARG A 110 2.69 20.24 4.84
CA ARG A 110 1.99 20.70 6.06
C ARG A 110 1.07 19.63 6.68
N PHE A 111 0.60 18.67 5.88
CA PHE A 111 -0.20 17.54 6.33
C PHE A 111 0.63 16.27 6.51
N GLY A 112 1.95 16.43 6.67
CA GLY A 112 2.93 15.36 6.62
C GLY A 112 2.93 14.62 5.29
N ILE A 113 2.49 15.21 4.18
CA ILE A 113 2.52 14.53 2.87
C ILE A 113 3.72 15.04 2.11
N ASP A 114 4.88 14.47 2.44
CA ASP A 114 6.12 14.82 1.78
C ASP A 114 6.17 14.20 0.37
N LEU A 115 6.49 15.03 -0.62
CA LEU A 115 6.55 14.69 -2.03
C LEU A 115 7.94 15.03 -2.55
N TYR A 116 8.62 14.02 -3.11
CA TYR A 116 9.98 14.13 -3.63
C TYR A 116 9.98 13.75 -5.11
N PRO A 117 9.66 14.69 -6.02
CA PRO A 117 9.74 14.39 -7.45
C PRO A 117 11.19 14.11 -7.87
N ALA A 118 11.39 13.11 -8.72
CA ALA A 118 12.71 12.79 -9.28
C ALA A 118 13.13 13.76 -10.39
N ASN A 119 12.16 14.42 -11.03
CA ASN A 119 12.38 15.40 -12.09
C ASN A 119 11.20 16.38 -12.23
N MET A 120 11.34 17.39 -13.09
CA MET A 120 10.32 18.43 -13.27
C MET A 120 9.03 17.95 -13.94
N GLU A 121 9.08 16.89 -14.76
CA GLU A 121 7.89 16.29 -15.35
C GLU A 121 7.03 15.65 -14.26
N GLU A 122 7.64 14.86 -13.38
CA GLU A 122 6.98 14.29 -12.21
C GLU A 122 6.48 15.39 -11.26
N ALA A 123 7.25 16.46 -11.06
CA ALA A 123 6.84 17.58 -10.22
C ALA A 123 5.54 18.23 -10.75
N ARG A 124 5.41 18.43 -12.06
CA ARG A 124 4.18 18.97 -12.69
C ARG A 124 3.00 18.01 -12.54
N ALA A 125 3.22 16.71 -12.74
CA ALA A 125 2.18 15.71 -12.53
C ALA A 125 1.70 15.66 -11.07
N LEU A 126 2.64 15.75 -10.11
CA LEU A 126 2.32 15.86 -8.69
C LEU A 126 1.57 17.16 -8.37
N ALA A 127 1.91 18.29 -9.01
CA ALA A 127 1.18 19.55 -8.83
C ALA A 127 -0.30 19.38 -9.21
N LEU A 128 -0.57 18.73 -10.34
CA LEU A 128 -1.95 18.40 -10.75
C LEU A 128 -2.64 17.45 -9.77
N ARG A 129 -1.91 16.51 -9.15
CA ARG A 129 -2.45 15.60 -8.13
C ARG A 129 -2.79 16.32 -6.83
N VAL A 130 -1.95 17.25 -6.36
CA VAL A 130 -2.26 18.02 -5.14
C VAL A 130 -3.37 19.05 -5.38
N CYS A 131 -3.74 19.32 -6.64
CA CYS A 131 -4.95 20.06 -6.99
C CYS A 131 -6.22 19.18 -7.04
N ASP A 132 -6.12 17.86 -6.88
CA ASP A 132 -7.25 16.93 -6.96
C ASP A 132 -7.76 16.50 -5.57
N GLU A 133 -9.02 16.83 -5.30
CA GLU A 133 -9.71 16.44 -4.06
C GLU A 133 -9.68 14.91 -3.84
N ALA A 134 -9.92 14.12 -4.89
CA ALA A 134 -10.00 12.66 -4.76
C ALA A 134 -8.64 12.06 -4.35
N TRP A 135 -7.55 12.65 -4.85
CA TRP A 135 -6.19 12.29 -4.46
C TRP A 135 -5.95 12.57 -2.98
N TRP A 136 -6.31 13.77 -2.51
CA TRP A 136 -6.20 14.18 -1.11
C TRP A 136 -7.03 13.28 -0.18
N ARG A 137 -8.31 13.05 -0.50
CA ARG A 137 -9.20 12.17 0.28
C ARG A 137 -8.58 10.80 0.47
N GLY A 138 -8.07 10.19 -0.61
CA GLY A 138 -7.43 8.89 -0.56
C GLY A 138 -6.14 8.91 0.27
N ARG A 139 -5.30 9.94 0.12
CA ARG A 139 -3.99 10.04 0.82
C ARG A 139 -4.16 10.29 2.32
N LEU A 140 -5.01 11.24 2.71
CA LEU A 140 -5.32 11.57 4.10
C LEU A 140 -5.92 10.38 4.84
N LYS A 141 -6.97 9.74 4.29
CA LYS A 141 -7.59 8.55 4.91
C LYS A 141 -6.59 7.45 5.18
N ARG A 142 -5.70 7.17 4.23
CA ARG A 142 -4.65 6.16 4.40
C ARG A 142 -3.65 6.55 5.48
N LYS A 143 -3.15 7.79 5.45
CA LYS A 143 -2.10 8.23 6.38
C LYS A 143 -2.63 8.38 7.80
N VAL A 144 -3.82 8.96 8.00
CA VAL A 144 -4.48 9.06 9.31
C VAL A 144 -4.75 7.67 9.88
N THR A 145 -5.39 6.78 9.12
CA THR A 145 -5.70 5.42 9.62
C THR A 145 -4.43 4.66 10.02
N ALA A 146 -3.38 4.66 9.21
CA ALA A 146 -2.12 4.00 9.59
C ALA A 146 -1.43 4.67 10.80
N THR A 147 -1.57 5.98 10.95
CA THR A 147 -0.97 6.73 12.07
C THR A 147 -1.68 6.44 13.39
N VAL A 148 -3.01 6.40 13.38
CA VAL A 148 -3.84 6.03 14.55
C VAL A 148 -3.61 4.56 14.92
N GLU A 149 -3.58 3.67 13.92
CA GLU A 149 -3.29 2.26 14.17
C GLU A 149 -1.88 2.06 14.75
N HIS A 150 -0.88 2.79 14.26
CA HIS A 150 0.47 2.73 14.84
C HIS A 150 0.48 3.18 16.31
N ALA A 151 -0.31 4.20 16.64
CA ALA A 151 -0.44 4.66 18.02
C ALA A 151 -1.03 3.56 18.92
N HIS A 152 -2.03 2.81 18.45
CA HIS A 152 -2.57 1.67 19.17
C HIS A 152 -1.55 0.53 19.35
N ILE A 153 -0.73 0.22 18.35
CA ILE A 153 0.38 -0.75 18.47
C ILE A 153 1.35 -0.31 19.59
N ARG A 154 1.73 0.97 19.61
CA ARG A 154 2.62 1.53 20.64
C ARG A 154 2.01 1.53 22.04
N LEU A 155 0.69 1.71 22.12
CA LEU A 155 -0.08 1.61 23.37
C LEU A 155 -0.35 0.17 23.80
N ARG A 156 0.03 -0.81 22.96
CA ARG A 156 -0.13 -2.27 23.15
C ARG A 156 -1.58 -2.74 23.08
N ASP A 157 -2.43 -1.97 22.41
CA ASP A 157 -3.83 -2.37 22.14
C ASP A 157 -3.91 -3.46 21.07
N VAL A 158 -2.85 -3.62 20.26
CA VAL A 158 -2.73 -4.70 19.27
C VAL A 158 -1.92 -5.85 19.87
N SER A 159 -2.60 -6.91 20.29
CA SER A 159 -1.97 -8.11 20.85
C SER A 159 -2.94 -9.28 20.87
N ARG A 160 -2.43 -10.50 21.13
CA ARG A 160 -3.28 -11.67 21.38
C ARG A 160 -4.23 -11.49 22.57
N MET A 161 -3.84 -10.70 23.58
CA MET A 161 -4.63 -10.47 24.80
C MET A 161 -5.57 -9.26 24.67
N ALA A 162 -5.58 -8.61 23.51
CA ALA A 162 -6.44 -7.48 23.15
C ALA A 162 -6.91 -7.70 21.71
N ASP A 163 -6.64 -6.77 20.80
CA ASP A 163 -7.05 -6.89 19.41
C ASP A 163 -5.92 -7.50 18.57
N ALA A 164 -6.04 -8.76 18.15
CA ALA A 164 -5.02 -9.40 17.33
C ALA A 164 -4.92 -8.75 15.93
N TYR A 165 -3.69 -8.59 15.43
CA TYR A 165 -3.31 -8.10 14.09
C TYR A 165 -3.57 -6.62 13.79
N ILE A 166 -4.74 -6.12 14.21
CA ILE A 166 -5.21 -4.76 13.98
C ILE A 166 -6.31 -4.47 14.99
N THR A 167 -6.50 -3.21 15.40
CA THR A 167 -7.62 -2.85 16.29
C THR A 167 -9.00 -3.07 15.66
N ASP A 168 -10.00 -3.36 16.50
CA ASP A 168 -11.40 -3.53 16.10
C ASP A 168 -11.97 -2.26 15.45
N GLU A 169 -11.56 -1.10 15.94
CA GLU A 169 -11.97 0.19 15.40
C GLU A 169 -11.46 0.36 13.97
N THR A 170 -10.17 0.15 13.74
CA THR A 170 -9.59 0.27 12.39
C THR A 170 -10.16 -0.79 11.45
N ASN A 171 -10.35 -2.03 11.93
CA ASN A 171 -10.99 -3.08 11.14
C ASN A 171 -12.42 -2.67 10.71
N THR A 172 -13.22 -2.16 11.65
CA THR A 172 -14.58 -1.67 11.39
C THR A 172 -14.59 -0.50 10.41
N LEU A 173 -13.66 0.45 10.55
CA LEU A 173 -13.50 1.59 9.65
C LEU A 173 -13.20 1.13 8.22
N ILE A 174 -12.27 0.18 8.06
CA ILE A 174 -11.91 -0.38 6.75
C ILE A 174 -13.09 -1.17 6.15
N ARG A 175 -13.83 -1.94 6.97
CA ARG A 175 -15.04 -2.66 6.53
C ARG A 175 -16.11 -1.69 6.01
N LYS A 176 -16.43 -0.62 6.76
CA LYS A 176 -17.36 0.44 6.32
C LYS A 176 -16.91 1.16 5.04
N ARG A 177 -15.60 1.32 4.83
CA ARG A 177 -15.05 1.85 3.56
C ARG A 177 -15.28 0.87 2.41
N ARG A 178 -15.00 -0.43 2.60
CA ARG A 178 -15.22 -1.48 1.60
C ARG A 178 -16.70 -1.60 1.22
N GLU A 179 -17.61 -1.54 2.20
CA GLU A 179 -19.07 -1.55 1.96
C GLU A 179 -19.51 -0.36 1.11
N ARG A 180 -19.01 0.86 1.41
CA ARG A 180 -19.30 2.04 0.59
C ARG A 180 -18.75 1.91 -0.83
N SER A 181 -17.54 1.37 -0.99
CA SER A 181 -16.98 1.08 -2.31
C SER A 181 -17.80 0.04 -3.08
N ALA A 182 -18.25 -1.03 -2.42
CA ALA A 182 -19.10 -2.05 -3.04
C ALA A 182 -20.42 -1.45 -3.52
N LYS A 183 -21.08 -0.62 -2.69
CA LYS A 183 -22.29 0.12 -3.10
C LYS A 183 -22.03 1.04 -4.30
N ALA A 184 -20.89 1.72 -4.34
CA ALA A 184 -20.53 2.58 -5.47
C ALA A 184 -20.29 1.78 -6.76
N LEU A 185 -19.68 0.60 -6.68
CA LEU A 185 -19.50 -0.29 -7.84
C LEU A 185 -20.81 -0.91 -8.33
N ALA A 186 -21.74 -1.20 -7.42
CA ALA A 186 -23.06 -1.72 -7.77
C ALA A 186 -23.95 -0.68 -8.47
N LEU A 187 -23.70 0.62 -8.22
CA LEU A 187 -24.40 1.73 -8.86
C LEU A 187 -23.69 2.28 -10.10
N ALA A 188 -22.49 1.80 -10.41
CA ALA A 188 -21.73 2.26 -11.56
C ALA A 188 -21.93 1.29 -12.70
N GLU A 189 -22.34 1.80 -13.86
CA GLU A 189 -22.59 1.03 -15.07
C GLU A 189 -21.43 1.24 -16.04
N ALA A 190 -21.02 0.16 -16.70
CA ALA A 190 -20.07 0.19 -17.78
C ALA A 190 -20.76 -0.33 -19.05
N THR A 191 -20.68 0.46 -20.12
CA THR A 191 -21.24 0.12 -21.43
C THR A 191 -20.11 0.04 -22.45
N ASN A 192 -20.06 -1.05 -23.21
CA ASN A 192 -19.09 -1.22 -24.29
C ASN A 192 -19.62 -0.70 -25.64
N GLU A 193 -18.78 -0.77 -26.68
CA GLU A 193 -19.12 -0.35 -28.04
C GLU A 193 -20.25 -1.16 -28.71
N THR A 194 -20.54 -2.38 -28.21
CA THR A 194 -21.66 -3.21 -28.70
C THR A 194 -22.99 -2.91 -28.02
N GLY A 195 -23.03 -1.92 -27.11
CA GLY A 195 -24.21 -1.59 -26.29
C GLY A 195 -24.44 -2.52 -25.10
N TYR A 196 -23.58 -3.53 -24.88
CA TYR A 196 -23.65 -4.37 -23.69
C TYR A 196 -23.32 -3.54 -22.45
N THR A 197 -24.23 -3.56 -21.48
CA THR A 197 -24.11 -2.82 -20.23
C THR A 197 -24.08 -3.78 -19.05
N ALA A 198 -23.15 -3.58 -18.13
CA ALA A 198 -23.06 -4.31 -16.88
C ALA A 198 -22.57 -3.38 -15.77
N THR A 199 -22.91 -3.68 -14.53
CA THR A 199 -22.40 -2.94 -13.38
C THR A 199 -20.91 -3.23 -13.17
N LEU A 200 -20.17 -2.26 -12.62
CA LEU A 200 -18.77 -2.49 -12.23
C LEU A 200 -18.64 -3.59 -11.17
N ALA A 201 -19.68 -3.82 -10.35
CA ALA A 201 -19.72 -4.91 -9.39
C ALA A 201 -19.73 -6.29 -10.09
N GLU A 202 -20.55 -6.46 -11.12
CA GLU A 202 -20.60 -7.69 -11.92
C GLU A 202 -19.27 -7.94 -12.66
N LEU A 203 -18.70 -6.91 -13.27
CA LEU A 203 -17.39 -7.01 -13.93
C LEU A 203 -16.28 -7.34 -12.94
N ALA A 204 -16.29 -6.74 -11.75
CA ALA A 204 -15.32 -7.04 -10.70
C ALA A 204 -15.44 -8.50 -10.18
N ALA A 205 -16.66 -9.03 -10.09
CA ALA A 205 -16.92 -10.39 -9.65
C ALA A 205 -16.35 -11.46 -10.60
N LYS A 206 -16.23 -11.14 -11.90
CA LYS A 206 -15.59 -12.00 -12.93
C LYS A 206 -14.06 -11.93 -12.89
N GLY A 207 -13.48 -10.90 -12.29
CA GLY A 207 -12.04 -10.67 -12.27
C GLY A 207 -11.31 -11.16 -11.01
N MET A 208 -10.08 -10.67 -10.84
CA MET A 208 -9.22 -10.94 -9.67
C MET A 208 -9.58 -10.15 -8.41
N ALA A 209 -10.59 -9.27 -8.50
CA ALA A 209 -11.18 -8.63 -7.33
C ALA A 209 -12.01 -9.63 -6.51
N ASN A 210 -12.56 -10.66 -7.15
CA ASN A 210 -13.19 -11.80 -6.49
C ASN A 210 -12.13 -12.65 -5.76
N ARG A 211 -12.39 -12.90 -4.47
CA ARG A 211 -11.47 -13.63 -3.58
C ARG A 211 -11.31 -15.09 -4.00
N SER A 212 -12.41 -15.74 -4.41
CA SER A 212 -12.40 -17.12 -4.89
C SER A 212 -11.52 -17.26 -6.13
N ASN A 213 -11.73 -16.40 -7.14
CA ASN A 213 -10.94 -16.42 -8.38
C ASN A 213 -9.44 -16.18 -8.09
N ARG A 214 -9.13 -15.26 -7.19
CA ARG A 214 -7.75 -14.98 -6.77
C ARG A 214 -7.10 -16.18 -6.07
N ARG A 215 -7.84 -16.83 -5.17
CA ARG A 215 -7.38 -18.05 -4.47
C ARG A 215 -7.13 -19.16 -5.48
N THR A 216 -8.08 -19.43 -6.37
CA THR A 216 -7.96 -20.45 -7.42
C THR A 216 -6.75 -20.19 -8.31
N GLU A 217 -6.55 -18.97 -8.80
CA GLU A 217 -5.39 -18.63 -9.62
C GLU A 217 -4.07 -18.86 -8.85
N LEU A 218 -3.98 -18.45 -7.59
CA LEU A 218 -2.79 -18.71 -6.78
C LEU A 218 -2.53 -20.21 -6.60
N MET A 219 -3.57 -21.01 -6.34
CA MET A 219 -3.45 -22.46 -6.17
C MET A 219 -3.02 -23.16 -7.45
N VAL A 220 -3.61 -22.80 -8.60
CA VAL A 220 -3.21 -23.29 -9.94
C VAL A 220 -1.73 -23.00 -10.18
N ARG A 221 -1.27 -21.80 -9.84
CA ARG A 221 0.13 -21.39 -10.03
C ARG A 221 1.09 -22.16 -9.14
N VAL A 222 0.76 -22.33 -7.85
CA VAL A 222 1.59 -23.11 -6.92
C VAL A 222 1.63 -24.58 -7.32
N ARG A 223 0.51 -25.14 -7.78
CA ARG A 223 0.45 -26.50 -8.30
C ARG A 223 1.36 -26.68 -9.52
N GLY A 224 1.28 -25.77 -10.49
CA GLY A 224 2.17 -25.80 -11.65
C GLY A 224 3.65 -25.67 -11.25
N MET A 225 3.98 -24.85 -10.25
CA MET A 225 5.34 -24.78 -9.70
C MET A 225 5.84 -26.11 -9.14
N GLU A 226 4.99 -26.85 -8.42
CA GLU A 226 5.33 -28.17 -7.89
C GLU A 226 5.58 -29.18 -9.03
N GLU A 227 4.76 -29.16 -10.08
CA GLU A 227 4.93 -30.02 -11.25
C GLU A 227 6.25 -29.73 -11.98
N ILE A 228 6.56 -28.46 -12.22
CA ILE A 228 7.85 -28.04 -12.80
C ILE A 228 9.02 -28.50 -11.92
N ALA A 229 8.91 -28.37 -10.59
CA ALA A 229 9.96 -28.81 -9.68
C ALA A 229 10.19 -30.33 -9.75
N LYS A 230 9.11 -31.13 -9.89
CA LYS A 230 9.21 -32.58 -10.07
C LYS A 230 9.92 -32.93 -11.39
N ASP A 231 9.53 -32.28 -12.49
CA ASP A 231 10.15 -32.51 -13.80
C ASP A 231 11.66 -32.18 -13.81
N LEU A 232 12.06 -31.18 -13.04
CA LEU A 232 13.46 -30.77 -12.90
C LEU A 232 14.24 -31.54 -11.80
N ALA A 233 13.57 -32.45 -11.06
CA ALA A 233 14.12 -33.08 -9.86
C ALA A 233 14.64 -32.08 -8.81
N TRP A 234 13.96 -30.94 -8.64
CA TRP A 234 14.29 -29.90 -7.67
C TRP A 234 13.70 -30.20 -6.29
N SER A 235 14.43 -29.78 -5.25
CA SER A 235 13.97 -29.93 -3.86
C SER A 235 13.21 -28.70 -3.39
N GLY A 236 12.15 -28.91 -2.62
CA GLY A 236 11.32 -27.86 -2.05
C GLY A 236 11.60 -27.62 -0.58
N VAL A 237 11.56 -26.36 -0.15
CA VAL A 237 11.65 -25.94 1.25
C VAL A 237 10.55 -24.93 1.57
N PHE A 238 10.07 -24.99 2.80
CA PHE A 238 9.16 -24.02 3.38
C PHE A 238 9.90 -23.22 4.46
N LEU A 239 10.03 -21.92 4.24
CA LEU A 239 10.79 -21.02 5.11
C LEU A 239 9.84 -20.10 5.86
N THR A 240 10.13 -19.84 7.13
CA THR A 240 9.53 -18.76 7.90
C THR A 240 10.62 -17.75 8.26
N ILE A 241 10.41 -16.49 7.91
CA ILE A 241 11.36 -15.38 8.16
C ILE A 241 10.62 -14.30 8.96
N THR A 242 11.07 -14.03 10.17
CA THR A 242 10.43 -13.04 11.09
C THR A 242 11.25 -11.75 11.12
N ALA A 243 10.85 -10.71 11.87
CA ALA A 243 11.66 -9.52 12.21
C ALA A 243 12.31 -9.62 13.62
N PRO A 244 13.42 -8.93 13.92
CA PRO A 244 14.05 -8.98 15.24
C PRO A 244 13.11 -8.54 16.37
N SER A 245 13.42 -8.90 17.62
CA SER A 245 12.57 -8.54 18.76
C SER A 245 12.29 -7.03 18.85
N SER A 246 13.21 -6.17 18.41
CA SER A 246 13.05 -4.72 18.40
C SER A 246 11.87 -4.20 17.57
N PHE A 247 11.30 -5.01 16.68
CA PHE A 247 10.12 -4.66 15.88
C PHE A 247 8.78 -5.03 16.54
N HIS A 248 8.81 -5.83 17.60
CA HIS A 248 7.62 -6.36 18.26
C HIS A 248 7.25 -5.53 19.49
N SER A 249 6.03 -5.00 19.56
CA SER A 249 5.58 -4.12 20.66
C SER A 249 5.29 -4.88 21.95
N VAL A 250 4.89 -6.15 21.84
CA VAL A 250 4.51 -7.02 22.94
C VAL A 250 5.07 -8.42 22.75
N LYS A 251 5.26 -9.13 23.86
CA LYS A 251 5.58 -10.55 23.87
C LYS A 251 4.31 -11.39 23.66
N SER A 252 4.46 -12.69 23.43
CA SER A 252 3.33 -13.62 23.22
C SER A 252 2.34 -13.69 24.39
N ASN A 253 2.77 -13.33 25.60
CA ASN A 253 1.93 -13.22 26.79
C ASN A 253 1.29 -11.84 26.98
N GLY A 254 1.36 -10.97 25.97
CA GLY A 254 0.79 -9.61 26.00
C GLY A 254 1.59 -8.59 26.80
N ARG A 255 2.66 -8.98 27.50
CA ARG A 255 3.51 -8.03 28.24
C ARG A 255 4.31 -7.17 27.28
N ALA A 256 4.60 -5.94 27.71
CA ALA A 256 5.43 -5.00 26.96
C ALA A 256 6.78 -5.62 26.60
N ASN A 257 7.24 -5.38 25.38
CA ASN A 257 8.59 -5.72 25.00
C ASN A 257 9.53 -4.52 25.25
N PRO A 258 10.49 -4.61 26.19
CA PRO A 258 11.40 -3.50 26.49
C PRO A 258 12.35 -3.18 25.34
N LYS A 259 12.54 -4.10 24.37
CA LYS A 259 13.38 -3.87 23.19
C LYS A 259 12.68 -3.13 22.06
N TYR A 260 11.36 -2.92 22.16
CA TYR A 260 10.58 -2.34 21.06
C TYR A 260 11.06 -0.94 20.71
N SER A 261 11.44 -0.73 19.46
CA SER A 261 12.01 0.53 18.97
C SER A 261 10.96 1.54 18.50
N GLY A 262 9.67 1.21 18.57
CA GLY A 262 8.61 2.02 17.97
C GLY A 262 8.45 1.80 16.46
N ALA A 263 9.01 0.72 15.92
CA ALA A 263 8.88 0.35 14.51
C ALA A 263 7.42 0.01 14.16
N SER A 264 6.97 0.49 12.99
CA SER A 264 5.66 0.13 12.45
C SER A 264 5.73 -1.19 11.65
N PRO A 265 4.59 -1.84 11.38
CA PRO A 265 4.51 -2.96 10.44
C PRO A 265 5.07 -2.64 9.04
N ARG A 266 5.06 -1.36 8.61
CA ARG A 266 5.71 -0.97 7.35
C ARG A 266 7.24 -0.99 7.46
N ASP A 267 7.78 -0.58 8.60
CA ASP A 267 9.23 -0.59 8.84
C ASP A 267 9.74 -2.03 8.93
N ALA A 268 9.01 -2.90 9.63
CA ALA A 268 9.27 -4.34 9.66
C ALA A 268 9.21 -4.98 8.26
N GLN A 269 8.21 -4.63 7.44
CA GLN A 269 8.15 -5.12 6.06
C GLN A 269 9.33 -4.61 5.22
N ALA A 270 9.76 -3.35 5.41
CA ALA A 270 10.92 -2.79 4.72
C ALA A 270 12.21 -3.53 5.11
N HIS A 271 12.38 -3.87 6.39
CA HIS A 271 13.47 -4.72 6.88
C HIS A 271 13.49 -6.09 6.17
N LEU A 272 12.35 -6.80 6.16
CA LEU A 272 12.24 -8.10 5.49
C LEU A 272 12.50 -8.03 3.97
N CYS A 273 12.04 -6.96 3.32
CA CYS A 273 12.39 -6.69 1.93
C CYS A 273 13.89 -6.47 1.74
N GLY A 274 14.57 -5.81 2.69
CA GLY A 274 16.02 -5.64 2.70
C GLY A 274 16.77 -6.96 2.85
N VAL A 275 16.36 -7.82 3.79
CA VAL A 275 16.86 -9.20 3.95
C VAL A 275 16.76 -9.94 2.61
N TRP A 276 15.57 -9.95 2.01
CA TRP A 276 15.32 -10.64 0.74
C TRP A 276 16.09 -10.05 -0.45
N ALA A 277 16.30 -8.74 -0.48
CA ALA A 277 17.11 -8.10 -1.51
C ALA A 277 18.56 -8.58 -1.46
N ARG A 278 19.15 -8.68 -0.25
CA ARG A 278 20.51 -9.20 -0.07
C ARG A 278 20.59 -10.70 -0.38
N THR A 279 19.62 -11.50 0.08
CA THR A 279 19.50 -12.93 -0.27
C THR A 279 19.53 -13.14 -1.79
N ARG A 280 18.68 -12.42 -2.54
CA ARG A 280 18.66 -12.51 -4.01
C ARG A 280 19.97 -12.07 -4.67
N ALA A 281 20.63 -11.05 -4.11
CA ALA A 281 21.93 -10.61 -4.61
C ALA A 281 23.00 -11.69 -4.45
N GLN A 282 23.00 -12.42 -3.32
CA GLN A 282 23.92 -13.53 -3.09
C GLN A 282 23.61 -14.73 -4.00
N TRP A 283 22.35 -15.13 -4.16
CA TRP A 283 21.99 -16.18 -5.12
C TRP A 283 22.38 -15.83 -6.55
N LYS A 284 22.23 -14.56 -6.95
CA LYS A 284 22.69 -14.10 -8.27
C LYS A 284 24.21 -14.26 -8.44
N LYS A 285 25.00 -13.96 -7.41
CA LYS A 285 26.46 -14.18 -7.43
C LYS A 285 26.82 -15.67 -7.50
N GLY A 286 26.07 -16.52 -6.78
CA GLY A 286 26.23 -17.98 -6.80
C GLY A 286 25.64 -18.69 -8.02
N ASN A 287 25.08 -17.93 -8.97
CA ASN A 287 24.35 -18.43 -10.15
C ASN A 287 23.21 -19.42 -9.82
N VAL A 288 22.50 -19.18 -8.72
CA VAL A 288 21.32 -19.96 -8.33
C VAL A 288 20.06 -19.13 -8.60
N ALA A 289 19.07 -19.74 -9.24
CA ALA A 289 17.79 -19.10 -9.57
C ALA A 289 16.61 -19.90 -9.02
N PRO A 290 16.36 -19.86 -7.69
CA PRO A 290 15.20 -20.51 -7.10
C PRO A 290 13.90 -19.89 -7.61
N PHE A 291 12.81 -20.66 -7.58
CA PHE A 291 11.47 -20.15 -7.83
C PHE A 291 10.50 -20.54 -6.72
N GLY A 292 9.37 -19.83 -6.63
CA GLY A 292 8.37 -20.12 -5.61
C GLY A 292 7.39 -19.00 -5.33
N VAL A 293 6.86 -18.96 -4.10
CA VAL A 293 5.89 -17.98 -3.63
C VAL A 293 6.16 -17.56 -2.20
N ARG A 294 5.98 -16.26 -1.93
CA ARG A 294 6.09 -15.64 -0.62
C ARG A 294 4.74 -15.06 -0.20
N VAL A 295 4.31 -15.41 1.01
CA VAL A 295 3.14 -14.90 1.72
C VAL A 295 3.61 -14.04 2.90
N VAL A 296 2.91 -12.95 3.19
CA VAL A 296 3.18 -12.08 4.34
C VAL A 296 1.99 -12.16 5.27
N GLU A 297 2.23 -12.50 6.53
CA GLU A 297 1.24 -12.57 7.59
C GLU A 297 1.61 -11.67 8.78
N PRO A 298 0.62 -11.14 9.51
CA PRO A 298 0.87 -10.48 10.78
C PRO A 298 1.10 -11.50 11.88
N HIS A 299 2.06 -11.26 12.76
CA HIS A 299 2.03 -11.78 14.12
C HIS A 299 0.91 -11.11 14.92
N HIS A 300 0.56 -11.67 16.08
CA HIS A 300 -0.53 -11.17 16.93
C HIS A 300 -0.43 -9.67 17.29
N ASP A 301 0.76 -9.07 17.28
CA ASP A 301 1.03 -7.65 17.54
C ASP A 301 1.01 -6.76 16.27
N GLY A 302 0.69 -7.35 15.11
CA GLY A 302 0.66 -6.69 13.81
C GLY A 302 2.01 -6.68 13.08
N THR A 303 3.09 -7.20 13.66
CA THR A 303 4.41 -7.24 13.02
C THR A 303 4.43 -8.28 11.89
N PRO A 304 4.80 -7.93 10.64
CA PRO A 304 4.83 -8.89 9.54
C PRO A 304 5.92 -9.94 9.73
N HIS A 305 5.61 -11.17 9.29
CA HIS A 305 6.57 -12.23 9.01
C HIS A 305 6.25 -12.86 7.66
N TRP A 306 7.22 -13.56 7.08
CA TRP A 306 7.11 -14.14 5.75
C TRP A 306 7.10 -15.66 5.81
N HIS A 307 6.20 -16.26 5.05
CA HIS A 307 6.25 -17.66 4.68
C HIS A 307 6.66 -17.78 3.22
N VAL A 308 7.66 -18.59 2.93
CA VAL A 308 8.23 -18.75 1.59
C VAL A 308 8.26 -20.21 1.22
N LEU A 309 7.47 -20.59 0.23
CA LEU A 309 7.60 -21.87 -0.45
C LEU A 309 8.57 -21.68 -1.62
N LEU A 310 9.68 -22.41 -1.61
CA LEU A 310 10.78 -22.23 -2.55
C LEU A 310 11.27 -23.57 -3.08
N TRP A 311 11.64 -23.61 -4.36
CA TRP A 311 12.31 -24.74 -5.00
C TRP A 311 13.64 -24.32 -5.59
N ALA A 312 14.64 -25.20 -5.50
CA ALA A 312 15.96 -25.04 -6.10
C ALA A 312 16.53 -26.42 -6.50
N PRO A 313 17.60 -26.46 -7.31
CA PRO A 313 18.31 -27.71 -7.59
C PRO A 313 18.63 -28.49 -6.31
N ALA A 314 18.41 -29.81 -6.31
CA ALA A 314 18.49 -30.62 -5.10
C ALA A 314 19.88 -30.60 -4.45
N ASP A 315 20.93 -30.53 -5.26
CA ASP A 315 22.33 -30.42 -4.85
C ASP A 315 22.70 -29.03 -4.30
N ARG A 316 21.87 -28.01 -4.53
CA ARG A 316 22.11 -26.62 -4.12
C ARG A 316 21.12 -26.11 -3.06
N ILE A 317 20.16 -26.93 -2.62
CA ILE A 317 19.09 -26.48 -1.71
C ILE A 317 19.63 -26.00 -0.36
N THR A 318 20.68 -26.64 0.16
CA THR A 318 21.33 -26.25 1.42
C THR A 318 21.95 -24.86 1.32
N GLU A 319 22.72 -24.59 0.26
CA GLU A 319 23.27 -23.24 0.01
C GLU A 319 22.18 -22.18 -0.08
N VAL A 320 21.07 -22.51 -0.75
CA VAL A 320 19.92 -21.59 -0.87
C VAL A 320 19.38 -21.23 0.51
N VAL A 321 19.19 -22.22 1.38
CA VAL A 321 18.70 -22.07 2.75
C VAL A 321 19.70 -21.30 3.63
N ASP A 322 20.98 -21.65 3.57
CA ASP A 322 22.05 -21.02 4.36
C ASP A 322 22.18 -19.52 4.04
N VAL A 323 22.06 -19.15 2.77
CA VAL A 323 22.04 -17.75 2.36
C VAL A 323 20.83 -17.01 2.94
N VAL A 324 19.65 -17.64 3.06
CA VAL A 324 18.51 -16.99 3.71
C VAL A 324 18.74 -16.84 5.21
N HIS A 325 19.19 -17.90 5.87
CA HIS A 325 19.48 -17.93 7.30
C HIS A 325 20.49 -16.85 7.70
N ALA A 326 21.63 -16.78 7.02
CA ALA A 326 22.67 -15.78 7.28
C ALA A 326 22.15 -14.34 7.10
N GLN A 327 21.32 -14.09 6.08
CA GLN A 327 20.74 -12.76 5.87
C GLN A 327 19.64 -12.41 6.88
N ALA A 328 18.90 -13.40 7.38
CA ALA A 328 17.87 -13.22 8.40
C ALA A 328 18.45 -12.85 9.77
N LEU A 329 19.68 -13.30 10.07
CA LEU A 329 20.42 -13.04 11.31
C LEU A 329 21.40 -11.85 11.23
N THR A 330 21.46 -11.12 10.11
CA THR A 330 22.39 -9.97 9.98
C THR A 330 22.13 -8.84 10.99
N VAL A 331 20.89 -8.68 11.45
CA VAL A 331 20.49 -7.64 12.42
C VAL A 331 20.04 -8.35 13.70
N ASP A 332 20.63 -7.97 14.83
CA ASP A 332 20.39 -8.53 16.17
C ASP A 332 20.49 -10.07 16.21
N GLY A 333 21.39 -10.68 15.42
CA GLY A 333 21.51 -12.14 15.28
C GLY A 333 22.00 -12.86 16.53
N ASP A 334 22.60 -12.14 17.47
CA ASP A 334 23.05 -12.60 18.78
C ASP A 334 21.94 -12.54 19.86
N GLU A 335 20.73 -12.05 19.51
CA GLU A 335 19.63 -12.01 20.47
C GLU A 335 19.24 -13.41 20.95
N LYS A 336 18.86 -13.54 22.23
CA LYS A 336 18.48 -14.84 22.79
C LYS A 336 17.32 -15.47 22.00
N GLY A 337 17.61 -16.60 21.36
CA GLY A 337 16.64 -17.33 20.53
C GLY A 337 16.54 -16.85 19.08
N ALA A 338 17.41 -15.93 18.64
CA ALA A 338 17.46 -15.43 17.27
C ALA A 338 17.48 -16.59 16.27
N ASP A 339 18.43 -17.49 16.41
CA ASP A 339 18.63 -18.64 15.53
C ASP A 339 17.37 -19.52 15.41
N LYS A 340 16.63 -19.68 16.51
CA LYS A 340 15.41 -20.50 16.57
C LYS A 340 14.17 -19.81 15.99
N TYR A 341 14.03 -18.50 16.18
CA TYR A 341 12.77 -17.78 15.93
C TYR A 341 12.84 -16.82 14.74
N ARG A 342 14.03 -16.37 14.32
CA ARG A 342 14.21 -15.45 13.18
C ARG A 342 14.05 -16.19 11.85
N PHE A 343 14.46 -17.46 11.82
CA PHE A 343 14.42 -18.31 10.64
C PHE A 343 14.02 -19.75 11.01
N LYS A 344 13.03 -20.29 10.31
CA LYS A 344 12.65 -21.70 10.39
C LYS A 344 12.66 -22.27 8.97
N VAL A 345 13.21 -23.47 8.81
CA VAL A 345 13.19 -24.23 7.56
C VAL A 345 12.49 -25.56 7.79
N GLU A 346 11.60 -25.92 6.87
CA GLU A 346 10.98 -27.24 6.77
C GLU A 346 11.23 -27.77 5.35
N HIS A 347 11.92 -28.91 5.25
CA HIS A 347 12.13 -29.57 3.95
C HIS A 347 10.86 -30.30 3.54
N ILE A 348 10.45 -30.10 2.29
CA ILE A 348 9.22 -30.71 1.78
C ILE A 348 9.49 -32.16 1.47
N ASP A 349 8.76 -33.03 2.15
CA ASP A 349 8.77 -34.46 1.90
C ASP A 349 7.57 -34.83 1.00
N PRO A 350 7.80 -35.23 -0.28
CA PRO A 350 6.74 -35.63 -1.19
C PRO A 350 5.88 -36.80 -0.67
N LYS A 351 6.41 -37.62 0.25
CA LYS A 351 5.68 -38.75 0.85
C LYS A 351 4.67 -38.30 1.90
N LYS A 352 4.90 -37.15 2.55
CA LYS A 352 4.01 -36.59 3.59
C LYS A 352 2.91 -35.69 3.01
N GLY A 353 2.99 -35.36 1.73
CA GLY A 353 1.98 -34.59 1.03
C GLY A 353 2.55 -33.64 -0.01
N SER A 354 1.65 -32.99 -0.75
CA SER A 354 2.00 -32.00 -1.76
C SER A 354 2.57 -30.73 -1.13
N ALA A 355 3.55 -30.13 -1.80
CA ALA A 355 4.11 -28.81 -1.45
C ALA A 355 3.03 -27.71 -1.40
N VAL A 356 1.97 -27.86 -2.21
CA VAL A 356 0.78 -26.99 -2.17
C VAL A 356 0.15 -27.00 -0.79
N GLY A 357 0.12 -28.14 -0.09
CA GLY A 357 -0.45 -28.26 1.26
C GLY A 357 0.24 -27.36 2.29
N TYR A 358 1.56 -27.20 2.17
CA TYR A 358 2.35 -26.36 3.08
C TYR A 358 1.94 -24.88 2.99
N ILE A 359 1.67 -24.37 1.79
CA ILE A 359 1.31 -22.95 1.59
C ILE A 359 -0.20 -22.69 1.57
N ALA A 360 -1.03 -23.71 1.32
CA ALA A 360 -2.48 -23.59 1.16
C ALA A 360 -3.16 -22.95 2.37
N LYS A 361 -2.77 -23.34 3.59
CA LYS A 361 -3.26 -22.76 4.84
C LYS A 361 -3.06 -21.24 4.85
N TYR A 362 -1.87 -20.78 4.47
CA TYR A 362 -1.51 -19.36 4.48
C TYR A 362 -2.24 -18.60 3.36
N ILE A 363 -2.45 -19.22 2.18
CA ILE A 363 -3.27 -18.61 1.12
C ILE A 363 -4.71 -18.42 1.59
N ALA A 364 -5.32 -19.44 2.18
CA ALA A 364 -6.70 -19.36 2.66
C ALA A 364 -6.84 -18.35 3.82
N LYS A 365 -5.97 -18.40 4.83
CA LYS A 365 -5.92 -17.45 5.96
C LYS A 365 -5.85 -15.99 5.50
N ASN A 366 -5.14 -15.68 4.43
CA ASN A 366 -4.97 -14.30 3.96
C ASN A 366 -6.06 -13.80 3.00
N ILE A 367 -6.90 -14.69 2.45
CA ILE A 367 -7.88 -14.35 1.42
C ILE A 367 -9.31 -14.38 1.97
N ASP A 368 -9.75 -15.52 2.50
CA ASP A 368 -11.16 -15.73 2.85
C ASP A 368 -11.42 -16.74 3.99
N GLY A 369 -10.39 -17.34 4.58
CA GLY A 369 -10.54 -18.30 5.69
C GLY A 369 -11.09 -19.67 5.27
N PHE A 370 -11.24 -19.92 3.96
CA PHE A 370 -11.92 -21.10 3.45
C PHE A 370 -11.26 -22.42 3.87
N ARG A 371 -12.06 -23.29 4.51
CA ARG A 371 -11.64 -24.63 5.01
C ARG A 371 -10.40 -24.61 5.92
N VAL A 372 -10.13 -23.47 6.56
CA VAL A 372 -9.12 -23.38 7.62
C VAL A 372 -9.84 -23.57 8.96
N GLY A 373 -9.30 -24.42 9.84
CA GLY A 373 -9.77 -24.49 11.23
C GLY A 373 -9.38 -23.23 12.03
N ASP A 374 -9.68 -23.21 13.32
CA ASP A 374 -9.42 -22.05 14.19
C ASP A 374 -7.93 -21.66 14.25
N ASP A 375 -7.67 -20.35 14.40
CA ASP A 375 -6.32 -19.81 14.38
C ASP A 375 -5.69 -19.80 15.78
N LEU A 376 -4.85 -20.80 16.08
CA LEU A 376 -4.23 -20.98 17.40
C LEU A 376 -3.33 -19.82 17.87
N GLU A 377 -2.83 -18.98 16.97
CA GLU A 377 -1.98 -17.83 17.30
C GLU A 377 -2.80 -16.65 17.85
N SER A 378 -3.99 -16.40 17.29
CA SER A 378 -4.88 -15.29 17.67
C SER A 378 -6.06 -15.70 18.55
N GLY A 379 -6.48 -16.98 18.50
CA GLY A 379 -7.72 -17.46 19.12
C GLY A 379 -8.99 -17.13 18.33
N LEU A 380 -8.87 -16.63 17.10
CA LEU A 380 -10.01 -16.23 16.27
C LEU A 380 -10.51 -17.36 15.37
N SER A 381 -11.77 -17.26 14.96
CA SER A 381 -12.30 -18.07 13.84
C SER A 381 -11.56 -17.75 12.55
N ALA A 382 -11.50 -18.72 11.62
CA ALA A 382 -10.78 -18.56 10.36
C ALA A 382 -11.28 -17.38 9.50
N GLU A 383 -12.59 -17.15 9.46
CA GLU A 383 -13.19 -16.05 8.68
C GLU A 383 -12.87 -14.67 9.28
N GLU A 384 -12.98 -14.56 10.60
CA GLU A 384 -12.66 -13.33 11.32
C GLU A 384 -11.16 -13.01 11.20
N GLY A 385 -10.30 -14.01 11.41
CA GLY A 385 -8.86 -13.89 11.20
C GLY A 385 -8.54 -13.38 9.79
N ALA A 386 -9.14 -13.97 8.75
CA ALA A 386 -8.93 -13.54 7.37
C ALA A 386 -9.40 -12.09 7.10
N ALA A 387 -10.53 -11.68 7.68
CA ALA A 387 -11.01 -10.31 7.57
C ALA A 387 -10.04 -9.31 8.21
N ARG A 388 -9.52 -9.61 9.41
CA ARG A 388 -8.54 -8.78 10.13
C ARG A 388 -7.20 -8.71 9.41
N VAL A 389 -6.67 -9.84 8.95
CA VAL A 389 -5.43 -9.90 8.15
C VAL A 389 -5.58 -9.07 6.88
N SER A 390 -6.73 -9.14 6.21
CA SER A 390 -7.03 -8.32 5.04
C SER A 390 -7.10 -6.82 5.36
N ALA A 391 -7.69 -6.44 6.50
CA ALA A 391 -7.74 -5.06 6.97
C ALA A 391 -6.34 -4.55 7.35
N TRP A 392 -5.54 -5.37 8.03
CA TRP A 392 -4.15 -5.10 8.38
C TRP A 392 -3.30 -4.82 7.13
N ALA A 393 -3.34 -5.72 6.14
CA ALA A 393 -2.63 -5.52 4.88
C ALA A 393 -3.08 -4.25 4.14
N THR A 394 -4.37 -3.89 4.24
CA THR A 394 -4.93 -2.65 3.66
C THR A 394 -4.43 -1.41 4.40
N CYS A 395 -4.44 -1.42 5.73
CA CYS A 395 -3.98 -0.32 6.59
C CYS A 395 -2.51 0.01 6.30
N TRP A 396 -1.67 -1.03 6.30
CA TRP A 396 -0.22 -0.89 6.14
C TRP A 396 0.25 -0.84 4.69
N ARG A 397 -0.64 -1.16 3.74
CA ARG A 397 -0.38 -1.26 2.29
C ARG A 397 0.64 -2.35 1.94
N LEU A 398 0.49 -3.52 2.56
CA LEU A 398 1.41 -4.64 2.39
C LEU A 398 0.92 -5.54 1.26
N ARG A 399 1.82 -5.86 0.32
CA ARG A 399 1.56 -6.92 -0.65
C ARG A 399 1.69 -8.25 0.07
N GLN A 400 0.60 -9.00 0.20
CA GLN A 400 0.61 -10.31 0.87
C GLN A 400 1.31 -11.35 -0.02
N PHE A 401 0.88 -11.52 -1.27
CA PHE A 401 1.38 -12.57 -2.16
C PHE A 401 2.39 -12.06 -3.21
N GLN A 402 3.53 -12.73 -3.32
CA GLN A 402 4.56 -12.43 -4.32
C GLN A 402 5.15 -13.75 -4.86
N THR A 403 5.12 -13.95 -6.18
CA THR A 403 5.83 -15.08 -6.81
C THR A 403 7.27 -14.71 -7.13
N ILE A 404 8.13 -15.73 -7.12
CA ILE A 404 9.59 -15.66 -7.25
C ILE A 404 9.99 -16.54 -8.44
N GLY A 405 10.78 -16.03 -9.39
CA GLY A 405 11.29 -16.83 -10.51
C GLY A 405 10.23 -17.37 -11.50
N GLN A 406 9.06 -16.73 -11.56
CA GLN A 406 7.91 -17.18 -12.37
C GLN A 406 7.62 -16.24 -13.55
N PRO A 407 7.05 -16.74 -14.66
CA PRO A 407 6.57 -15.92 -15.77
C PRO A 407 5.58 -14.83 -15.33
N PRO A 408 5.47 -13.71 -16.07
CA PRO A 408 4.52 -12.65 -15.75
C PRO A 408 3.07 -13.15 -15.81
N VAL A 409 2.40 -13.19 -14.65
CA VAL A 409 0.98 -13.55 -14.54
C VAL A 409 0.06 -12.64 -15.36
N THR A 410 0.51 -11.44 -15.72
CA THR A 410 -0.24 -10.54 -16.58
C THR A 410 -0.41 -11.12 -17.99
N ILE A 411 0.58 -11.82 -18.54
CA ILE A 411 0.49 -12.48 -19.85
C ILE A 411 -0.59 -13.56 -19.78
N TRP A 412 -0.51 -14.45 -18.78
CA TRP A 412 -1.52 -15.47 -18.47
C TRP A 412 -2.93 -14.89 -18.42
N ARG A 413 -3.11 -13.79 -17.67
CA ARG A 413 -4.41 -13.13 -17.52
C ARG A 413 -4.90 -12.43 -18.78
N GLN A 414 -4.00 -11.97 -19.66
CA GLN A 414 -4.39 -11.33 -20.91
C GLN A 414 -4.84 -12.36 -21.94
N LEU A 415 -4.10 -13.46 -22.11
CA LEU A 415 -4.45 -14.52 -23.06
C LEU A 415 -5.82 -15.14 -22.73
N ARG A 416 -6.15 -15.34 -21.45
CA ARG A 416 -7.47 -15.82 -20.99
C ARG A 416 -8.64 -14.87 -21.23
N ARG A 417 -8.43 -13.68 -21.82
CA ARG A 417 -9.52 -12.74 -22.15
C ARG A 417 -10.14 -12.99 -23.50
N VAL A 418 -9.45 -13.73 -24.35
CA VAL A 418 -9.82 -13.97 -25.74
C VAL A 418 -9.75 -15.46 -26.04
N PRO A 419 -10.61 -15.98 -26.93
CA PRO A 419 -10.55 -17.37 -27.34
C PRO A 419 -9.19 -17.67 -27.99
N VAL A 420 -8.79 -18.93 -27.91
CA VAL A 420 -7.64 -19.44 -28.68
C VAL A 420 -8.05 -19.49 -30.15
N GLU A 421 -7.23 -18.93 -31.03
CA GLU A 421 -7.40 -19.09 -32.47
C GLU A 421 -6.72 -20.38 -32.94
N ASP A 422 -7.51 -21.31 -33.47
CA ASP A 422 -7.01 -22.54 -34.10
C ASP A 422 -6.69 -22.27 -35.58
N SER A 423 -5.64 -21.50 -35.84
CA SER A 423 -5.10 -21.33 -37.21
C SER A 423 -4.15 -22.48 -37.57
N ALA A 424 -4.15 -22.87 -38.86
CA ALA A 424 -3.24 -23.89 -39.40
C ALA A 424 -1.76 -23.46 -39.31
N ASP A 425 -1.49 -22.15 -39.32
CA ASP A 425 -0.20 -21.57 -38.95
C ASP A 425 -0.12 -21.49 -37.42
N SER A 426 0.55 -22.46 -36.79
CA SER A 426 0.69 -22.50 -35.34
C SER A 426 1.50 -21.30 -34.86
N LEU A 427 0.83 -20.33 -34.23
CA LEU A 427 1.43 -19.20 -33.56
C LEU A 427 2.45 -19.67 -32.50
N LEU A 428 3.63 -19.05 -32.42
CA LEU A 428 4.65 -19.29 -31.38
C LEU A 428 4.06 -19.15 -29.98
N ILE A 429 3.04 -18.31 -29.82
CA ILE A 429 2.33 -18.11 -28.55
C ILE A 429 1.25 -19.15 -28.27
N ASN A 430 0.84 -19.97 -29.25
CA ASN A 430 -0.37 -20.79 -29.16
C ASN A 430 -0.32 -21.79 -28.00
N ASP A 431 0.82 -22.48 -27.82
CA ASP A 431 1.01 -23.40 -26.69
C ASP A 431 0.81 -22.70 -25.34
N MET A 432 1.32 -21.47 -25.25
CA MET A 432 1.16 -20.65 -24.04
C MET A 432 -0.29 -20.16 -23.89
N HIS A 433 -0.99 -19.83 -24.97
CA HIS A 433 -2.40 -19.42 -24.94
C HIS A 433 -3.32 -20.57 -24.56
N ARG A 434 -3.17 -21.75 -25.18
CA ARG A 434 -3.90 -22.97 -24.85
C ARG A 434 -3.71 -23.38 -23.39
N ALA A 435 -2.47 -23.40 -22.92
CA ALA A 435 -2.16 -23.68 -21.51
C ALA A 435 -2.83 -22.67 -20.57
N ALA A 436 -2.80 -21.38 -20.94
CA ALA A 436 -3.47 -20.34 -20.18
C ALA A 436 -4.99 -20.55 -20.14
N ASP A 437 -5.63 -20.93 -21.25
CA ASP A 437 -7.08 -21.13 -21.35
C ASP A 437 -7.57 -22.28 -20.46
N ILE A 438 -6.97 -23.46 -20.59
CA ILE A 438 -7.34 -24.66 -19.82
C ILE A 438 -6.92 -24.59 -18.34
N GLY A 439 -6.10 -23.61 -17.96
CA GLY A 439 -5.67 -23.43 -16.58
C GLY A 439 -4.46 -24.28 -16.18
N ASP A 440 -3.60 -24.66 -17.11
CA ASP A 440 -2.35 -25.38 -16.85
C ASP A 440 -1.15 -24.41 -16.74
N TRP A 441 -0.77 -24.08 -15.50
CA TRP A 441 0.39 -23.21 -15.26
C TRP A 441 1.74 -23.86 -15.59
N SER A 442 1.86 -25.18 -15.46
CA SER A 442 3.11 -25.91 -15.76
C SER A 442 3.40 -25.85 -17.25
N ALA A 443 2.41 -26.19 -18.08
CA ALA A 443 2.52 -26.07 -19.53
C ALA A 443 2.79 -24.62 -19.98
N PHE A 444 2.10 -23.64 -19.38
CA PHE A 444 2.33 -22.22 -19.67
C PHE A 444 3.76 -21.78 -19.35
N TYR A 445 4.30 -22.22 -18.20
CA TYR A 445 5.69 -21.95 -17.83
C TYR A 445 6.66 -22.54 -18.85
N LYS A 446 6.47 -23.80 -19.23
CA LYS A 446 7.34 -24.50 -20.18
C LYS A 446 7.32 -23.83 -21.55
N ALA A 447 6.13 -23.47 -22.06
CA ALA A 447 5.97 -22.74 -23.31
C ALA A 447 6.67 -21.37 -23.26
N HIS A 448 6.45 -20.59 -22.20
CA HIS A 448 7.14 -19.31 -22.00
C HIS A 448 8.67 -19.48 -21.91
N ALA A 449 9.14 -20.52 -21.21
CA ALA A 449 10.56 -20.81 -21.08
C ALA A 449 11.19 -21.24 -22.42
N ALA A 450 10.50 -22.05 -23.23
CA ALA A 450 10.95 -22.48 -24.55
C ALA A 450 11.19 -21.29 -25.48
N LEU A 451 10.23 -20.36 -25.54
CA LEU A 451 10.36 -19.13 -26.33
C LEU A 451 11.58 -18.28 -25.89
N ARG A 452 11.86 -18.24 -24.58
CA ARG A 452 12.97 -17.46 -24.04
C ARG A 452 14.32 -18.16 -24.17
N LYS A 453 14.37 -19.49 -24.07
CA LYS A 453 15.60 -20.29 -24.11
C LYS A 453 16.24 -20.26 -25.50
N ALA A 454 15.45 -20.06 -26.55
CA ALA A 454 15.97 -19.78 -27.88
C ALA A 454 16.83 -18.50 -27.91
N GLY A 455 16.69 -17.58 -26.95
CA GLY A 455 17.35 -16.26 -26.98
C GLY A 455 16.86 -15.35 -28.10
N VAL A 456 16.03 -15.89 -29.01
CA VAL A 456 15.49 -15.21 -30.18
C VAL A 456 14.23 -14.43 -29.83
N PHE A 457 13.39 -14.92 -28.90
CA PHE A 457 12.06 -14.36 -28.71
C PHE A 457 11.81 -13.78 -27.31
N LYS A 458 11.10 -12.65 -27.27
CA LYS A 458 10.66 -11.98 -26.04
C LYS A 458 9.15 -11.76 -26.08
N VAL A 459 8.46 -12.41 -25.13
CA VAL A 459 7.03 -12.16 -24.90
C VAL A 459 6.85 -10.89 -24.08
N GLY A 460 5.94 -10.02 -24.52
CA GLY A 460 5.65 -8.77 -23.85
C GLY A 460 4.26 -8.24 -24.17
N PHE A 461 4.12 -6.93 -24.11
CA PHE A 461 2.87 -6.23 -24.38
C PHE A 461 3.06 -5.19 -25.47
N GLU A 462 2.01 -4.95 -26.22
CA GLU A 462 1.81 -3.71 -26.97
C GLU A 462 0.79 -2.88 -26.19
N ASN A 463 1.10 -1.60 -26.01
CA ASN A 463 0.16 -0.68 -25.36
C ASN A 463 -0.75 -0.04 -26.40
N ALA A 464 -1.98 0.27 -26.01
CA ALA A 464 -2.87 1.10 -26.80
C ALA A 464 -2.26 2.50 -26.90
N ASN A 465 -2.18 3.00 -28.12
CA ASN A 465 -1.81 4.37 -28.44
C ASN A 465 -3.06 5.12 -28.88
N ASP A 466 -3.14 6.39 -28.53
CA ASP A 466 -4.06 7.33 -29.18
C ASP A 466 -3.47 7.73 -30.54
N VAL A 467 -4.26 8.37 -31.39
CA VAL A 467 -3.79 8.92 -32.67
C VAL A 467 -3.98 10.42 -32.66
N ASP A 468 -2.94 11.17 -32.98
CA ASP A 468 -3.05 12.59 -33.27
C ASP A 468 -3.96 12.77 -34.50
N LYS A 469 -5.12 13.41 -34.32
CA LYS A 469 -6.07 13.58 -35.43
C LYS A 469 -5.58 14.56 -36.51
N SER A 470 -4.55 15.35 -36.21
CA SER A 470 -3.97 16.34 -37.13
C SER A 470 -2.71 15.82 -37.84
N THR A 471 -1.86 15.06 -37.14
CA THR A 471 -0.60 14.54 -37.74
C THR A 471 -0.67 13.06 -38.12
N GLY A 472 -1.65 12.31 -37.61
CA GLY A 472 -1.77 10.86 -37.80
C GLY A 472 -0.78 10.04 -36.97
N GLU A 473 0.04 10.68 -36.13
CA GLU A 473 1.04 10.00 -35.32
C GLU A 473 0.43 9.28 -34.12
N HIS A 474 1.02 8.15 -33.73
CA HIS A 474 0.65 7.43 -32.52
C HIS A 474 1.13 8.18 -31.28
N ILE A 475 0.20 8.63 -30.43
CA ILE A 475 0.47 9.30 -29.17
C ILE A 475 0.30 8.31 -28.01
N THR A 476 1.20 8.34 -27.04
CA THR A 476 0.99 7.63 -25.77
C THR A 476 -0.16 8.29 -24.99
N PRO A 477 -1.24 7.58 -24.65
CA PRO A 477 -2.35 8.16 -23.91
C PRO A 477 -1.85 8.69 -22.57
N LEU A 478 -2.23 9.91 -22.19
CA LEU A 478 -1.89 10.49 -20.90
C LEU A 478 -3.05 10.31 -19.91
N ASN A 479 -2.72 10.18 -18.62
CA ASN A 479 -3.72 10.28 -17.57
C ASN A 479 -4.09 11.75 -17.32
N LYS A 480 -5.10 12.00 -16.48
CA LYS A 480 -5.56 13.38 -16.15
C LYS A 480 -4.52 14.27 -15.46
N TYR A 481 -3.34 13.75 -15.13
CA TYR A 481 -2.20 14.46 -14.54
C TYR A 481 -1.03 14.59 -15.52
N GLY A 482 -1.20 14.21 -16.79
CA GLY A 482 -0.17 14.34 -17.81
C GLY A 482 0.87 13.21 -17.83
N GLU A 483 0.70 12.14 -17.05
CA GLU A 483 1.64 11.00 -17.07
C GLU A 483 1.18 9.92 -18.06
N ALA A 484 2.13 9.25 -18.72
CA ALA A 484 1.87 8.14 -19.62
C ALA A 484 1.00 7.04 -18.99
N LYS A 485 -0.14 6.76 -19.61
CA LYS A 485 -1.08 5.71 -19.23
C LYS A 485 -0.71 4.42 -19.95
N ARG A 486 -0.26 3.41 -19.21
CA ARG A 486 -0.02 2.07 -19.79
C ARG A 486 -1.32 1.30 -19.88
N VAL A 487 -1.86 1.20 -21.08
CA VAL A 487 -3.04 0.40 -21.39
C VAL A 487 -2.62 -0.76 -22.26
N ILE A 488 -2.70 -2.00 -21.78
CA ILE A 488 -2.34 -3.16 -22.60
C ILE A 488 -3.41 -3.35 -23.69
N ALA A 489 -2.99 -3.36 -24.96
CA ALA A 489 -3.82 -3.65 -26.12
C ALA A 489 -3.71 -5.12 -26.55
N ALA A 490 -2.48 -5.63 -26.59
CA ALA A 490 -2.17 -6.97 -27.07
C ALA A 490 -1.02 -7.63 -26.30
N VAL A 491 -1.00 -8.97 -26.33
CA VAL A 491 0.18 -9.77 -26.01
C VAL A 491 0.93 -10.02 -27.31
N VAL A 492 2.25 -9.90 -27.27
CA VAL A 492 3.07 -9.86 -28.48
C VAL A 492 4.36 -10.62 -28.27
N VAL A 493 4.81 -11.32 -29.31
CA VAL A 493 6.13 -11.94 -29.40
C VAL A 493 7.02 -11.03 -30.24
N ARG A 494 8.18 -10.69 -29.70
CA ARG A 494 9.22 -9.94 -30.42
C ARG A 494 10.42 -10.83 -30.71
N ASP A 495 11.05 -10.61 -31.84
CA ASP A 495 12.35 -11.19 -32.16
C ASP A 495 13.51 -10.48 -31.41
N ALA A 496 14.75 -10.86 -31.74
CA ALA A 496 15.95 -10.29 -31.15
C ALA A 496 16.17 -8.82 -31.54
N ALA A 497 15.65 -8.38 -32.70
CA ALA A 497 15.68 -6.98 -33.14
C ALA A 497 14.60 -6.14 -32.45
N GLY A 498 13.66 -6.76 -31.75
CA GLY A 498 12.54 -6.10 -31.08
C GLY A 498 11.32 -5.90 -31.98
N GLN A 499 11.33 -6.44 -33.20
CA GLN A 499 10.20 -6.39 -34.12
C GLN A 499 9.10 -7.34 -33.63
N ILE A 500 7.85 -6.88 -33.67
CA ILE A 500 6.69 -7.73 -33.37
C ILE A 500 6.51 -8.69 -34.54
N ILE A 501 6.74 -9.97 -34.28
CA ILE A 501 6.53 -11.05 -35.26
C ILE A 501 5.18 -11.72 -35.08
N GLU A 502 4.58 -11.55 -33.89
CA GLU A 502 3.29 -12.15 -33.56
C GLU A 502 2.54 -11.30 -32.55
N ARG A 503 1.21 -11.24 -32.72
CA ARG A 503 0.35 -10.33 -31.98
C ARG A 503 -1.02 -10.95 -31.71
N VAL A 504 -1.36 -11.11 -30.44
CA VAL A 504 -2.69 -11.51 -29.97
C VAL A 504 -3.39 -10.30 -29.37
N GLN A 505 -4.42 -9.79 -30.05
CA GLN A 505 -5.25 -8.71 -29.52
C GLN A 505 -6.00 -9.20 -28.27
N THR A 506 -5.74 -8.62 -27.10
CA THR A 506 -6.39 -9.05 -25.84
C THR A 506 -7.33 -8.01 -25.25
N ARG A 507 -7.28 -6.77 -25.74
CA ARG A 507 -8.25 -5.72 -25.45
C ARG A 507 -9.23 -5.61 -26.61
N VAL A 508 -10.34 -6.35 -26.53
CA VAL A 508 -11.35 -6.41 -27.60
C VAL A 508 -12.46 -5.38 -27.46
N HIS A 509 -12.64 -4.81 -26.27
CA HIS A 509 -13.73 -3.88 -25.98
C HIS A 509 -13.23 -2.57 -25.36
N GLU A 510 -13.89 -1.48 -25.71
CA GLU A 510 -13.77 -0.19 -25.08
C GLU A 510 -14.96 0.08 -24.17
N TRP A 511 -14.69 0.36 -22.91
CA TRP A 511 -15.73 0.55 -21.90
C TRP A 511 -15.84 2.01 -21.50
N SER A 512 -17.05 2.54 -21.58
CA SER A 512 -17.45 3.82 -20.99
C SER A 512 -18.10 3.55 -19.63
N VAL A 513 -17.75 4.33 -18.61
CA VAL A 513 -18.25 4.13 -17.24
C VAL A 513 -19.08 5.32 -16.79
N LYS A 514 -20.31 5.07 -16.37
CA LYS A 514 -21.20 6.04 -15.73
C LYS A 514 -21.30 5.73 -14.24
N TRP A 515 -20.93 6.70 -13.39
CA TRP A 515 -21.01 6.54 -11.94
C TRP A 515 -22.36 7.06 -11.43
N GLY A 516 -23.21 6.19 -10.88
CA GLY A 516 -24.60 6.50 -10.51
C GLY A 516 -24.85 7.65 -9.52
N ARG A 517 -23.82 8.19 -8.83
CA ARG A 517 -23.97 9.37 -7.96
C ARG A 517 -23.88 10.71 -8.69
N ALA A 518 -23.16 10.79 -9.81
CA ALA A 518 -23.02 12.04 -10.55
C ALA A 518 -24.35 12.44 -11.19
N ASP A 519 -25.08 11.47 -11.75
CA ASP A 519 -26.37 11.72 -12.38
C ASP A 519 -27.53 11.81 -11.39
N LEU A 520 -27.47 11.20 -10.20
CA LEU A 520 -28.53 11.40 -9.21
C LEU A 520 -28.52 12.83 -8.67
N VAL A 521 -27.32 13.39 -8.40
CA VAL A 521 -27.19 14.80 -7.99
C VAL A 521 -27.53 15.74 -9.14
N SER A 522 -27.13 15.45 -10.38
CA SER A 522 -27.58 16.23 -11.56
C SER A 522 -29.09 16.13 -11.81
N LYS A 523 -29.72 14.97 -11.62
CA LYS A 523 -31.18 14.79 -11.73
C LYS A 523 -31.94 15.42 -10.55
N THR A 524 -31.36 15.43 -9.35
CA THR A 524 -31.90 16.12 -8.19
C THR A 524 -31.75 17.63 -8.33
N LEU A 525 -30.61 18.13 -8.84
CA LEU A 525 -30.42 19.55 -9.19
C LEU A 525 -31.35 19.99 -10.31
N ALA A 526 -31.50 19.20 -11.39
CA ALA A 526 -32.46 19.46 -12.46
C ALA A 526 -33.91 19.43 -11.97
N ARG A 527 -34.25 18.60 -10.97
CA ARG A 527 -35.56 18.61 -10.29
C ARG A 527 -35.75 19.81 -9.36
N ILE A 528 -34.69 20.29 -8.72
CA ILE A 528 -34.71 21.50 -7.89
C ILE A 528 -34.86 22.75 -8.79
N GLU A 529 -34.18 22.78 -9.94
CA GLU A 529 -34.34 23.82 -10.96
C GLU A 529 -35.74 23.79 -11.59
N ALA A 530 -36.31 22.60 -11.83
CA ALA A 530 -37.69 22.45 -12.29
C ALA A 530 -38.76 22.74 -11.22
N GLY A 531 -38.41 22.66 -9.93
CA GLY A 531 -39.27 23.01 -8.79
C GLY A 531 -39.24 24.51 -8.43
N PHE A 532 -38.31 25.27 -9.02
CA PHE A 532 -38.20 26.72 -8.89
C PHE A 532 -38.71 27.45 -10.16
N SER A 533 -39.64 26.86 -10.89
CA SER A 533 -40.45 27.59 -11.88
C SER A 533 -41.48 28.45 -11.16
N GLY A 534 -41.01 29.56 -10.60
CA GLY A 534 -41.83 30.51 -9.85
C GLY A 534 -41.08 31.77 -9.45
N LEU A 535 -40.14 32.24 -10.27
CA LEU A 535 -39.68 33.62 -10.37
C LEU A 535 -38.72 33.70 -11.57
N GLY A 536 -39.12 34.47 -12.59
CA GLY A 536 -38.47 34.49 -13.89
C GLY A 536 -37.03 34.98 -13.85
N PHE A 537 -36.16 34.27 -14.55
CA PHE A 537 -34.91 34.82 -15.06
C PHE A 537 -34.73 34.32 -16.49
N GLU A 538 -34.92 35.23 -17.45
CA GLU A 538 -34.74 34.97 -18.87
C GLU A 538 -33.28 34.60 -19.17
N ARG A 539 -33.08 33.49 -19.88
CA ARG A 539 -31.84 33.22 -20.60
C ARG A 539 -31.98 33.77 -22.01
N SER A 540 -31.05 34.64 -22.41
CA SER A 540 -30.83 34.98 -23.81
C SER A 540 -29.45 34.52 -24.28
N GLY A 541 -29.44 33.80 -25.40
CA GLY A 541 -28.53 34.06 -26.52
C GLY A 541 -27.14 33.43 -26.53
N GLU A 542 -26.90 32.59 -27.53
CA GLU A 542 -25.58 32.17 -28.02
C GLU A 542 -24.73 33.33 -28.58
N ALA A 543 -23.41 33.10 -28.51
CA ALA A 543 -22.34 33.51 -29.43
C ALA A 543 -21.77 34.95 -29.45
N ALA A 544 -20.44 34.94 -29.61
CA ALA A 544 -19.53 35.90 -30.24
C ALA A 544 -18.84 37.01 -29.42
N SER A 545 -17.58 37.20 -29.82
CA SER A 545 -16.50 38.01 -29.25
C SER A 545 -16.75 39.51 -29.21
N THR A 546 -16.04 40.25 -28.34
CA THR A 546 -15.20 41.41 -28.73
C THR A 546 -14.37 41.94 -27.56
N ARG A 547 -13.15 42.39 -27.87
CA ARG A 547 -12.19 43.04 -26.98
C ARG A 547 -12.65 44.44 -26.56
N THR A 548 -12.24 44.89 -25.37
CA THR A 548 -11.55 46.17 -25.03
C THR A 548 -11.54 46.33 -23.49
N ARG A 549 -10.77 47.23 -22.84
CA ARG A 549 -9.31 47.48 -22.76
C ARG A 549 -9.12 48.40 -21.51
N VAL A 550 -8.17 48.07 -20.62
CA VAL A 550 -7.36 48.98 -19.75
C VAL A 550 -7.88 49.44 -18.37
N ASN A 551 -7.08 49.04 -17.35
CA ASN A 551 -6.69 49.60 -16.02
C ASN A 551 -7.76 49.96 -14.97
N ASN A 552 -7.59 49.72 -13.66
CA ASN A 552 -6.37 49.94 -12.87
C ASN A 552 -6.27 49.01 -11.63
N CYS A 553 -5.05 48.89 -11.11
CA CYS A 553 -4.63 48.09 -9.97
C CYS A 553 -5.40 48.38 -8.67
N ASN A 554 -5.71 47.32 -7.90
CA ASN A 554 -5.37 47.22 -6.48
C ASN A 554 -5.18 45.73 -6.14
N ARG A 555 -3.98 45.36 -5.67
CA ARG A 555 -3.68 44.03 -5.15
C ARG A 555 -4.57 43.81 -3.92
N SER A 556 -5.23 42.66 -3.82
CA SER A 556 -6.07 42.41 -2.64
C SER A 556 -5.16 42.24 -1.41
N PRO A 557 -5.51 42.82 -0.24
CA PRO A 557 -4.77 42.63 1.01
C PRO A 557 -4.63 41.14 1.40
N GLU A 558 -5.55 40.30 0.93
CA GLU A 558 -5.52 38.86 1.13
C GLU A 558 -4.41 38.18 0.32
N LEU A 559 -4.13 38.67 -0.90
CA LEU A 559 -3.04 38.16 -1.73
C LEU A 559 -1.66 38.52 -1.14
N GLU A 560 -1.51 39.74 -0.61
CA GLU A 560 -0.27 40.17 0.06
C GLU A 560 -0.04 39.44 1.39
N ARG A 561 -1.11 39.19 2.16
CA ARG A 561 -1.03 38.36 3.36
C ARG A 561 -0.61 36.92 3.02
N LEU A 562 -1.21 36.31 2.01
CA LEU A 562 -0.87 34.96 1.56
C LEU A 562 0.55 34.87 0.99
N GLN A 563 1.02 35.90 0.28
CA GLN A 563 2.40 35.97 -0.21
C GLN A 563 3.41 36.14 0.94
N GLY A 564 3.08 36.93 1.96
CA GLY A 564 3.89 37.05 3.18
C GLY A 564 3.96 35.75 3.99
N GLU A 565 2.85 35.03 4.12
CA GLU A 565 2.79 33.71 4.78
C GLU A 565 3.57 32.64 4.01
N VAL A 566 3.58 32.69 2.67
CA VAL A 566 4.39 31.80 1.81
C VAL A 566 5.88 32.14 1.90
N ALA A 567 6.24 33.43 1.91
CA ALA A 567 7.63 33.86 2.05
C ALA A 567 8.23 33.48 3.42
N ALA A 568 7.46 33.60 4.51
CA ALA A 568 7.87 33.16 5.85
C ALA A 568 8.03 31.63 5.94
N ALA A 569 7.19 30.87 5.23
CA ALA A 569 7.31 29.41 5.14
C ALA A 569 8.53 28.97 4.32
N ASN A 570 8.85 29.69 3.24
CA ASN A 570 10.04 29.44 2.43
C ASN A 570 11.33 29.72 3.21
N ALA A 571 11.38 30.79 4.02
CA ALA A 571 12.52 31.07 4.89
C ALA A 571 12.74 30.00 5.98
N ALA A 572 11.66 29.44 6.54
CA ALA A 572 11.74 28.32 7.49
C ALA A 572 12.16 26.99 6.82
N TRP A 573 11.81 26.82 5.54
CA TRP A 573 12.22 25.68 4.72
C TRP A 573 13.70 25.78 4.29
N GLU A 574 14.21 26.95 3.90
CA GLU A 574 15.63 27.17 3.60
C GLU A 574 16.52 26.92 4.83
N ALA A 575 16.08 27.33 6.01
CA ALA A 575 16.75 27.03 7.28
C ALA A 575 16.79 25.50 7.57
N SER A 576 15.75 24.77 7.15
CA SER A 576 15.68 23.30 7.29
C SER A 576 16.49 22.57 6.21
N LEU A 577 16.60 23.14 5.00
CA LEU A 577 17.44 22.66 3.92
C LEU A 577 18.92 22.71 4.29
N HIS A 578 19.40 23.77 4.96
CA HIS A 578 20.78 23.83 5.44
C HIS A 578 21.12 22.70 6.42
N ILE A 579 20.17 22.25 7.25
CA ILE A 579 20.35 21.12 8.18
C ILE A 579 20.41 19.78 7.41
N VAL A 580 19.61 19.62 6.37
CA VAL A 580 19.58 18.40 5.53
C VAL A 580 20.77 18.34 4.57
N GLN A 581 21.18 19.47 3.99
CA GLN A 581 22.38 19.61 3.15
C GLN A 581 23.64 19.33 3.98
N ALA A 582 23.74 19.87 5.20
CA ALA A 582 24.82 19.57 6.14
C ALA A 582 24.83 18.08 6.57
N HIS A 583 23.66 17.42 6.65
CA HIS A 583 23.58 15.99 6.91
C HIS A 583 24.03 15.16 5.69
N TYR A 584 23.68 15.60 4.48
CA TYR A 584 24.08 14.96 3.22
C TYR A 584 25.59 15.10 2.96
N GLU A 585 26.18 16.27 3.20
CA GLU A 585 27.63 16.49 3.09
C GLU A 585 28.42 15.73 4.17
N LYS A 586 27.86 15.57 5.39
CA LYS A 586 28.47 14.75 6.46
C LYS A 586 28.44 13.25 6.17
N ILE A 587 27.48 12.78 5.36
CA ILE A 587 27.41 11.40 4.85
C ILE A 587 28.35 11.22 3.64
N ARG A 588 28.46 12.24 2.78
CA ARG A 588 29.33 12.22 1.59
C ARG A 588 30.82 12.34 1.94
N GLY A 589 31.20 13.19 2.90
CA GLY A 589 32.57 13.33 3.39
C GLY A 589 33.10 12.11 4.13
N LYS A 590 32.24 11.19 4.59
CA LYS A 590 32.65 9.87 5.10
C LYS A 590 32.95 8.85 4.00
N HIS A 591 32.48 9.07 2.78
CA HIS A 591 32.76 8.22 1.63
C HIS A 591 33.95 8.71 0.78
N GLU A 592 34.30 9.99 0.85
CA GLU A 592 35.46 10.53 0.10
C GLU A 592 36.79 10.44 0.89
N ASN A 593 36.77 10.15 2.20
CA ASN A 593 37.97 9.97 3.04
C ASN A 593 38.41 8.50 3.28
N THR A 594 37.92 7.56 2.47
CA THR A 594 38.38 6.15 2.48
C THR A 594 38.94 5.68 1.13
N GLY A 595 39.25 6.63 0.23
CA GLY A 595 39.68 6.36 -1.16
C GLY A 595 41.00 7.02 -1.57
N SER A 596 41.93 7.26 -0.64
CA SER A 596 43.31 7.66 -0.97
C SER A 596 44.27 7.22 0.15
N LEU A 597 45.43 6.66 -0.23
CA LEU A 597 46.43 5.87 0.53
C LEU A 597 46.17 4.35 0.38
N ALA A 598 47.01 3.53 -0.25
CA ALA A 598 48.32 3.73 -0.84
C ALA A 598 48.61 2.57 -1.82
N THR A 599 49.11 2.88 -3.02
CA THR A 599 49.97 1.98 -3.80
C THR A 599 51.40 2.19 -3.30
N GLY A 600 52.07 1.15 -2.82
CA GLY A 600 53.48 1.20 -2.42
C GLY A 600 53.95 -0.09 -1.77
N ASP A 601 54.67 -0.89 -2.57
CA ASP A 601 55.77 -1.82 -2.28
C ASP A 601 55.76 -2.79 -1.06
N CYS A 602 56.22 -4.01 -1.40
CA CYS A 602 56.51 -5.22 -0.62
C CYS A 602 55.36 -6.20 -0.37
#